data_AF-A0A836RGN0-F1
#
_entry.id   AF-A0A836RGN0-F1
#
_cell.length_a   1.000
_cell.length_b   1.000
_cell.length_c   1.000
_cell.angle_alpha   90.00
_cell.angle_beta   90.00
_cell.angle_gamma   90.00
#
_symmetry.space_group_name_H-M   'P 1'
#
loop_
_entity.id
_entity.type
_entity.pdbx_description
1 polymer ?
#
loop_
_entity_poly.entity_id
_entity_poly.type
_entity_poly.pdbx_seq_one_letter_code
_entity_poly.pdbx_strand_id
1 'polypeptide(L)'
;MNELEARRQRSMLELQQAAVELAVHIAEVVTHTDISRGEYAVEELVRKATEKLGLDGPVRIYLNPDDLALLNRRLNSQPDWLSERVRIELISSGEVKRGDCVAESGEALVVAELDLRLEEIRRDLLDGLEHAQVERRRAASSDRAFGRFPDRRQTA
;
A
#
# COMPACT_ATOMS: atom_id res chain seq x y z
N MET A 1 22.97 -28.51 -11.15
CA MET A 1 22.83 -27.07 -10.85
C MET A 1 24.13 -26.67 -10.18
N ASN A 2 24.88 -25.73 -10.75
CA ASN A 2 26.23 -25.42 -10.25
C ASN A 2 26.13 -24.60 -8.94
N GLU A 3 27.01 -24.88 -7.98
CA GLU A 3 27.01 -24.20 -6.67
C GLU A 3 27.16 -22.67 -6.79
N LEU A 4 27.93 -22.21 -7.79
CA LEU A 4 28.07 -20.79 -8.13
C LEU A 4 26.76 -20.13 -8.57
N GLU A 5 25.94 -20.84 -9.36
CA GLU A 5 24.64 -20.34 -9.81
C GLU A 5 23.66 -20.23 -8.65
N ALA A 6 23.66 -21.21 -7.75
CA ALA A 6 22.83 -21.20 -6.55
C ALA A 6 23.20 -20.03 -5.62
N ARG A 7 24.51 -19.77 -5.42
CA ARG A 7 24.99 -18.62 -4.63
C ARG A 7 24.59 -17.29 -5.26
N ARG A 8 24.76 -17.16 -6.59
CA ARG A 8 24.37 -15.93 -7.32
C ARG A 8 22.87 -15.68 -7.22
N GLN A 9 22.05 -16.73 -7.36
CA GLN A 9 20.61 -16.60 -7.27
C GLN A 9 20.17 -16.20 -5.86
N ARG A 10 20.77 -16.78 -4.82
CA ARG A 10 20.50 -16.39 -3.43
C ARG A 10 20.86 -14.93 -3.14
N SER A 11 22.05 -14.50 -3.56
CA SER A 11 22.48 -13.11 -3.38
C SER A 11 21.56 -12.11 -4.11
N MET A 12 21.06 -12.46 -5.30
CA MET A 12 20.09 -11.63 -6.00
C MET A 12 18.78 -11.49 -5.21
N LEU A 13 18.29 -12.58 -4.59
CA LEU A 13 17.07 -12.54 -3.77
C LEU A 13 17.25 -11.66 -2.54
N GLU A 14 18.37 -11.80 -1.84
CA GLU A 14 18.72 -10.98 -0.68
C GLU A 14 18.78 -9.49 -1.04
N LEU A 15 19.38 -9.14 -2.19
CA LEU A 15 19.43 -7.76 -2.68
C LEU A 15 18.04 -7.22 -3.05
N GLN A 16 17.19 -8.04 -3.67
CA GLN A 16 15.82 -7.63 -4.01
C GLN A 16 14.98 -7.37 -2.76
N GLN A 17 15.07 -8.24 -1.75
CA GLN A 17 14.41 -8.05 -0.46
C GLN A 17 14.94 -6.79 0.24
N ALA A 18 16.27 -6.63 0.33
CA ALA A 18 16.88 -5.45 0.95
C ALA A 18 16.47 -4.14 0.24
N ALA A 19 16.28 -4.16 -1.09
CA ALA A 19 15.80 -3.00 -1.83
C ALA A 19 14.35 -2.64 -1.48
N VAL A 20 13.47 -3.63 -1.32
CA VAL A 20 12.08 -3.40 -0.88
C VAL A 20 12.07 -2.83 0.54
N GLU A 21 12.82 -3.42 1.46
CA GLU A 21 12.91 -2.94 2.84
C GLU A 21 13.40 -1.50 2.92
N LEU A 22 14.46 -1.17 2.17
CA LEU A 22 14.99 0.19 2.10
C LEU A 22 13.96 1.17 1.52
N ALA A 23 13.25 0.77 0.45
CA ALA A 23 12.22 1.62 -0.15
C ALA A 23 11.08 1.93 0.82
N VAL A 24 10.62 0.93 1.57
CA VAL A 24 9.56 1.09 2.59
C VAL A 24 10.05 1.98 3.73
N HIS A 25 11.28 1.79 4.23
CA HIS A 25 11.85 2.66 5.26
C HIS A 25 11.96 4.11 4.80
N ILE A 26 12.37 4.35 3.55
CA ILE A 26 12.42 5.70 2.99
C ILE A 26 11.00 6.30 2.90
N ALA A 27 10.02 5.51 2.45
CA ALA A 27 8.63 5.97 2.37
C ALA A 27 8.06 6.32 3.75
N GLU A 28 8.36 5.53 4.78
CA GLU A 28 7.99 5.80 6.18
C GLU A 28 8.58 7.14 6.66
N VAL A 29 9.89 7.33 6.51
CA VAL A 29 10.59 8.56 6.93
C VAL A 29 10.03 9.79 6.22
N VAL A 30 9.85 9.72 4.90
CA VAL A 30 9.31 10.82 4.09
C VAL A 30 7.87 11.12 4.53
N THR A 31 7.02 10.11 4.63
CA THR A 31 5.59 10.30 4.96
C THR A 31 5.41 10.87 6.36
N HIS A 32 6.14 10.37 7.37
CA HIS A 32 6.08 10.96 8.70
C HIS A 32 6.63 12.38 8.76
N THR A 33 7.64 12.70 7.94
CA THR A 33 8.17 14.08 7.84
C THR A 33 7.12 15.01 7.25
N ASP A 34 6.47 14.61 6.15
CA ASP A 34 5.43 15.38 5.48
C ASP A 34 4.20 15.55 6.39
N ILE A 35 3.79 14.50 7.09
CA ILE A 35 2.75 14.58 8.12
C ILE A 35 3.17 15.56 9.19
N SER A 36 4.38 15.42 9.75
CA SER A 36 4.88 16.32 10.80
C SER A 36 4.81 17.79 10.39
N ARG A 37 5.09 18.10 9.12
CA ARG A 37 5.03 19.45 8.54
C ARG A 37 3.64 19.90 8.10
N GLY A 38 2.66 19.00 8.06
CA GLY A 38 1.34 19.28 7.50
C GLY A 38 1.34 19.43 5.98
N GLU A 39 2.32 18.79 5.30
CA GLU A 39 2.56 18.82 3.85
C GLU A 39 2.00 17.56 3.16
N TYR A 40 0.92 16.98 3.69
CA TYR A 40 0.30 15.78 3.15
C TYR A 40 -1.19 16.01 2.83
N ALA A 41 -1.80 15.16 2.01
CA ALA A 41 -3.20 15.34 1.56
C ALA A 41 -4.21 14.76 2.57
N VAL A 42 -4.47 15.49 3.65
CA VAL A 42 -5.46 15.13 4.68
C VAL A 42 -6.88 14.98 4.12
N GLU A 43 -7.24 15.76 3.09
CA GLU A 43 -8.55 15.67 2.42
C GLU A 43 -8.75 14.30 1.76
N GLU A 44 -7.68 13.75 1.19
CA GLU A 44 -7.69 12.45 0.51
C GLU A 44 -7.77 11.29 1.49
N LEU A 45 -7.09 11.42 2.64
CA LEU A 45 -7.21 10.46 3.72
C LEU A 45 -8.68 10.31 4.14
N VAL A 46 -9.33 11.45 4.39
CA VAL A 46 -10.74 11.49 4.82
C VAL A 46 -11.67 10.96 3.72
N ARG A 47 -11.48 11.39 2.47
CA ARG A 47 -12.28 10.92 1.32
C ARG A 47 -12.19 9.40 1.13
N LYS A 48 -10.99 8.83 1.21
CA LYS A 48 -10.81 7.38 1.07
C LYS A 48 -11.46 6.60 2.22
N ALA A 49 -11.43 7.15 3.42
CA ALA A 49 -12.09 6.55 4.57
C ALA A 49 -13.62 6.55 4.38
N THR A 50 -14.21 7.67 3.92
CA THR A 50 -15.65 7.75 3.68
C THR A 50 -16.11 6.87 2.53
N GLU A 51 -15.34 6.76 1.44
CA GLU A 51 -15.64 5.86 0.32
C GLU A 51 -15.70 4.39 0.75
N LYS A 52 -14.88 3.97 1.74
CA LYS A 52 -14.87 2.60 2.26
C LYS A 52 -16.06 2.24 3.14
N LEU A 53 -16.68 3.21 3.82
CA LEU A 53 -17.79 2.96 4.75
C LEU A 53 -19.14 2.71 4.08
N GLY A 54 -19.32 3.14 2.83
CA GLY A 54 -20.65 3.25 2.24
C GLY A 54 -21.44 4.42 2.84
N LEU A 55 -22.41 4.94 2.10
CA LEU A 55 -23.10 6.21 2.40
C LEU A 55 -24.53 6.00 2.93
N ASP A 56 -24.77 4.93 3.70
CA ASP A 56 -26.13 4.55 4.14
C ASP A 56 -26.60 5.25 5.42
N GLY A 57 -25.78 6.12 6.01
CA GLY A 57 -26.10 6.81 7.27
C GLY A 57 -25.16 7.97 7.58
N PRO A 58 -25.36 8.68 8.71
CA PRO A 58 -24.42 9.69 9.17
C PRO A 58 -23.05 9.07 9.40
N VAL A 59 -22.00 9.79 9.01
CA VAL A 59 -20.61 9.32 9.14
C VAL A 59 -19.90 10.22 10.15
N ARG A 60 -19.24 9.63 11.14
CA ARG A 60 -18.34 10.33 12.05
C ARG A 60 -16.92 10.04 11.66
N ILE A 61 -16.07 11.05 11.63
CA ILE A 61 -14.66 10.90 11.29
C ILE A 61 -13.84 11.51 12.41
N TYR A 62 -13.13 10.66 13.12
CA TYR A 62 -12.20 11.01 14.18
C TYR A 62 -10.83 11.25 13.57
N LEU A 63 -10.29 12.44 13.83
CA LEU A 63 -8.98 12.89 13.37
C LEU A 63 -8.18 13.41 14.54
N ASN A 64 -6.86 13.40 14.40
CA ASN A 64 -6.00 14.15 15.29
C ASN A 64 -6.36 15.65 15.27
N PRO A 65 -6.27 16.38 16.40
CA PRO A 65 -6.57 17.82 16.44
C PRO A 65 -5.80 18.66 15.40
N ASP A 66 -4.52 18.35 15.17
CA ASP A 66 -3.68 19.08 14.22
C ASP A 66 -4.11 18.84 12.77
N ASP A 67 -4.58 17.63 12.48
CA ASP A 67 -5.03 17.23 11.15
C ASP A 67 -6.41 17.80 10.85
N LEU A 68 -7.31 17.84 11.84
CA LEU A 68 -8.57 18.55 11.73
C LEU A 68 -8.35 20.05 11.50
N ALA A 69 -7.38 20.66 12.20
CA ALA A 69 -7.02 22.06 11.98
C ALA A 69 -6.40 22.30 10.59
N LEU A 70 -5.56 21.37 10.10
CA LEU A 70 -5.02 21.41 8.74
C LEU A 70 -6.13 21.30 7.68
N LEU A 71 -7.03 20.34 7.86
CA LEU A 71 -8.17 20.11 6.98
C LEU A 71 -9.08 21.34 6.92
N ASN A 72 -9.45 21.91 8.07
CA ASN A 72 -10.27 23.12 8.14
C ASN A 72 -9.60 24.32 7.45
N ARG A 73 -8.28 24.49 7.61
CA ARG A 73 -7.52 25.57 6.94
C ARG A 73 -7.51 25.46 5.42
N ARG A 74 -7.48 24.23 4.90
CA ARG A 74 -7.40 23.99 3.45
C ARG A 74 -8.77 23.98 2.79
N LEU A 75 -9.78 23.52 3.52
CA LEU A 75 -11.13 23.45 3.00
C LEU A 75 -11.72 24.85 2.78
N ASN A 76 -11.42 25.86 3.61
CA ASN A 76 -11.92 27.26 3.53
C ASN A 76 -13.46 27.43 3.40
N SER A 77 -14.21 26.33 3.19
CA SER A 77 -15.64 26.12 2.95
C SER A 77 -15.85 24.58 2.96
N GLN A 78 -17.03 24.07 3.32
CA GLN A 78 -17.28 22.62 3.24
C GLN A 78 -17.00 22.12 1.81
N PRO A 79 -16.21 21.05 1.63
CA PRO A 79 -15.86 20.59 0.29
C PRO A 79 -17.08 20.02 -0.41
N ASP A 80 -17.11 20.14 -1.73
CA ASP A 80 -18.22 19.67 -2.56
C ASP A 80 -18.48 18.15 -2.42
N TRP A 81 -17.48 17.35 -2.05
CA TRP A 81 -17.65 15.91 -1.77
C TRP A 81 -18.30 15.62 -0.41
N LEU A 82 -18.35 16.60 0.49
CA LEU A 82 -19.09 16.57 1.75
C LEU A 82 -20.58 16.98 1.55
N SER A 83 -20.93 17.50 0.38
CA SER A 83 -22.22 18.14 0.11
C SER A 83 -23.21 17.21 -0.61
N GLU A 84 -24.30 16.91 0.12
CA GLU A 84 -25.72 16.77 -0.31
C GLU A 84 -26.44 15.47 0.07
N ARG A 85 -25.75 14.33 0.28
CA ARG A 85 -26.45 13.06 0.59
C ARG A 85 -26.22 12.49 1.99
N VAL A 86 -25.10 12.77 2.63
CA VAL A 86 -24.73 12.20 3.94
C VAL A 86 -24.19 13.28 4.87
N ARG A 87 -24.70 13.33 6.11
CA ARG A 87 -24.11 14.18 7.16
C ARG A 87 -22.81 13.54 7.62
N ILE A 88 -21.68 14.17 7.27
CA ILE A 88 -20.37 13.82 7.81
C ILE A 88 -20.06 14.78 8.95
N GLU A 89 -19.71 14.23 10.11
CA GLU A 89 -19.29 14.94 11.31
C GLU A 89 -17.79 14.72 11.53
N LEU A 90 -17.01 15.79 11.52
CA LEU A 90 -15.58 15.74 11.79
C LEU A 90 -15.34 15.97 13.29
N ILE A 91 -14.69 15.01 13.95
CA ILE A 91 -14.48 14.99 15.39
C ILE A 91 -12.99 15.01 15.69
N SER A 92 -12.56 15.90 16.58
CA SER A 92 -11.19 15.93 17.10
C SER A 92 -11.03 14.84 18.16
N SER A 93 -10.04 13.97 18.02
CA SER A 93 -9.70 12.93 18.99
C SER A 93 -8.19 12.86 19.22
N GLY A 94 -7.77 12.98 20.48
CA GLY A 94 -6.36 12.85 20.87
C GLY A 94 -5.84 11.40 20.85
N GLU A 95 -6.72 10.42 20.69
CA GLU A 95 -6.35 9.00 20.57
C GLU A 95 -5.91 8.63 19.14
N VAL A 96 -6.29 9.44 18.15
CA VAL A 96 -5.92 9.26 16.75
C VAL A 96 -4.56 9.89 16.51
N LYS A 97 -3.59 9.11 16.01
CA LYS A 97 -2.27 9.62 15.64
C LYS A 97 -2.39 10.57 14.45
N ARG A 98 -1.37 11.41 14.28
CA ARG A 98 -1.29 12.29 13.11
C ARG A 98 -1.12 11.48 11.82
N GLY A 99 -1.88 11.82 10.79
CA GLY A 99 -1.91 11.10 9.51
C GLY A 99 -2.83 9.87 9.48
N ASP A 100 -3.48 9.55 10.61
CA ASP A 100 -4.46 8.49 10.71
C ASP A 100 -5.88 9.07 10.77
N CYS A 101 -6.87 8.25 10.43
CA CYS A 101 -8.27 8.58 10.70
C CYS A 101 -9.09 7.34 11.03
N VAL A 102 -10.12 7.55 11.83
CA VAL A 102 -11.14 6.53 12.12
C VAL A 102 -12.46 7.07 11.64
N ALA A 103 -13.15 6.31 10.80
CA ALA A 103 -14.46 6.68 10.29
C ALA A 103 -15.50 5.63 10.70
N GLU A 104 -16.68 6.10 11.09
CA GLU A 104 -17.75 5.29 11.68
C GLU A 104 -19.10 5.65 11.03
N SER A 105 -19.92 4.65 10.71
CA SER A 105 -21.30 4.84 10.28
C SER A 105 -22.16 3.65 10.70
N GLY A 106 -23.08 3.87 11.64
CA GLY A 106 -23.88 2.79 12.21
C GLY A 106 -23.00 1.73 12.86
N GLU A 107 -22.99 0.52 12.31
CA GLU A 107 -22.16 -0.61 12.78
C GLU A 107 -20.83 -0.74 12.01
N ALA A 108 -20.62 0.05 10.95
CA ALA A 108 -19.41 0.01 10.15
C ALA A 108 -18.32 0.91 10.74
N LEU A 109 -17.08 0.39 10.79
CA LEU A 109 -15.89 1.09 11.26
C LEU A 109 -14.77 0.89 10.24
N VAL A 110 -14.17 1.99 9.79
CA VAL A 110 -12.98 1.99 8.95
C VAL A 110 -11.86 2.69 9.70
N VAL A 111 -10.78 1.97 9.90
CA VAL A 111 -9.55 2.51 10.48
C VAL A 111 -8.53 2.65 9.36
N ALA A 112 -8.09 3.88 9.12
CA ALA A 112 -7.04 4.19 8.16
C ALA A 112 -5.78 4.59 8.93
N GLU A 113 -4.94 3.59 9.20
CA GLU A 113 -3.63 3.75 9.83
C GLU A 113 -2.53 3.78 8.77
N LEU A 114 -1.65 4.78 8.86
CA LEU A 114 -0.49 4.89 7.97
C LEU A 114 0.42 3.67 8.09
N ASP A 115 0.72 3.27 9.32
CA ASP A 115 1.63 2.15 9.62
C ASP A 115 1.12 0.87 8.96
N LEU A 116 -0.18 0.60 9.07
CA LEU A 116 -0.83 -0.55 8.44
C LEU A 116 -0.74 -0.48 6.90
N ARG A 117 -0.95 0.71 6.33
CA ARG A 117 -0.91 0.91 4.88
C ARG A 117 0.50 0.76 4.31
N LEU A 118 1.53 1.19 5.03
CA LEU A 118 2.93 0.98 4.65
C LEU A 118 3.28 -0.52 4.70
N GLU A 119 2.79 -1.24 5.70
CA GLU A 119 2.99 -2.69 5.81
C GLU A 119 2.23 -3.46 4.72
N GLU A 120 1.04 -3.02 4.32
CA GLU A 120 0.34 -3.55 3.13
C GLU A 120 1.18 -3.38 1.86
N ILE A 121 1.71 -2.18 1.61
CA ILE A 121 2.57 -1.91 0.44
C ILE A 121 3.82 -2.81 0.48
N ARG A 122 4.44 -2.97 1.66
CA ARG A 122 5.60 -3.85 1.82
C ARG A 122 5.26 -5.29 1.44
N ARG A 123 4.14 -5.84 1.94
CA ARG A 123 3.69 -7.19 1.60
C ARG A 123 3.46 -7.35 0.11
N ASP A 124 2.72 -6.43 -0.50
CA ASP A 124 2.42 -6.46 -1.94
C ASP A 124 3.70 -6.46 -2.79
N LEU A 125 4.70 -5.67 -2.41
CA LEU A 125 6.00 -5.62 -3.10
C LEU A 125 6.77 -6.94 -2.95
N LEU A 126 6.78 -7.54 -1.76
CA LEU A 126 7.44 -8.82 -1.51
C LEU A 126 6.74 -9.99 -2.24
N ASP A 127 5.41 -10.02 -2.23
CA ASP A 127 4.61 -11.03 -2.94
C ASP A 127 4.82 -10.92 -4.46
N GLY A 128 4.89 -9.69 -4.98
CA GLY A 128 5.23 -9.41 -6.37
C GLY A 128 6.61 -9.96 -6.77
N LEU A 129 7.60 -9.88 -5.88
CA LEU A 129 8.92 -10.48 -6.11
C LEU A 129 8.84 -12.02 -6.19
N GLU A 130 8.04 -12.66 -5.35
CA GLU A 130 7.86 -14.11 -5.37
C GLU A 130 7.20 -14.58 -6.68
N HIS A 131 6.11 -13.92 -7.10
CA HIS A 131 5.42 -14.24 -8.35
C HIS A 131 6.32 -14.10 -9.58
N ALA A 132 7.08 -13.01 -9.68
CA ALA A 132 8.03 -12.79 -10.78
C ALA A 132 9.12 -13.90 -10.84
N GLN A 133 9.51 -14.46 -9.71
CA GLN A 133 10.49 -15.54 -9.64
C GLN A 133 9.91 -16.89 -10.06
N VAL A 134 8.69 -17.20 -9.64
CA VAL A 134 7.98 -18.42 -10.03
C VAL A 134 7.82 -18.48 -11.55
N GLU A 135 7.46 -17.36 -12.17
CA GLU A 135 7.30 -17.24 -13.62
C GLU A 135 8.64 -17.41 -14.36
N ARG A 136 9.74 -16.78 -13.88
CA ARG A 136 11.09 -17.00 -14.44
C ARG A 136 11.55 -18.46 -14.34
N ARG A 137 11.28 -19.14 -13.22
CA ARG A 137 11.64 -20.57 -13.08
C ARG A 137 10.84 -21.45 -14.05
N ARG A 138 9.54 -21.18 -14.21
CA ARG A 138 8.68 -21.90 -15.17
C ARG A 138 9.16 -21.72 -16.59
N ALA A 139 9.43 -20.48 -17.03
CA ALA A 139 9.99 -20.19 -18.35
C ALA A 139 11.31 -20.96 -18.61
N ALA A 140 12.23 -20.94 -17.64
CA ALA A 140 13.50 -21.66 -17.75
C ALA A 140 13.37 -23.20 -17.76
N SER A 141 12.34 -23.76 -17.12
CA SER A 141 12.06 -25.21 -17.19
C SER A 141 11.41 -25.63 -18.51
N SER A 142 10.54 -24.77 -19.08
CA SER A 142 9.87 -25.03 -20.35
C SER A 142 10.87 -25.05 -21.51
N ASP A 143 11.82 -24.12 -21.54
CA ASP A 143 12.90 -24.10 -22.55
C ASP A 143 13.77 -25.37 -22.55
N ARG A 144 13.94 -26.01 -21.38
CA ARG A 144 14.69 -27.28 -21.29
C ARG A 144 13.90 -28.49 -21.78
N ALA A 145 12.56 -28.43 -21.77
CA ALA A 145 11.71 -29.54 -22.22
C ALA A 145 11.68 -29.67 -23.75
N PHE A 146 11.88 -28.57 -24.49
CA PHE A 146 11.84 -28.57 -25.96
C PHE A 146 13.17 -28.95 -26.63
N GLY A 147 14.27 -29.09 -25.88
CA GLY A 147 15.61 -29.42 -26.41
C GLY A 147 15.94 -30.92 -26.54
N ARG A 148 14.98 -31.83 -26.29
CA ARG A 148 15.20 -33.30 -26.31
C ARG A 148 14.32 -34.01 -27.32
N PHE A 149 14.50 -33.69 -28.60
CA PHE A 149 14.16 -34.61 -29.67
C PHE A 149 15.46 -34.99 -30.39
N PRO A 150 15.98 -36.22 -30.24
CA PRO A 150 17.08 -36.66 -31.08
C PRO A 150 16.56 -36.73 -32.51
N ASP A 151 17.25 -36.00 -33.39
CA ASP A 151 16.99 -35.96 -34.83
C ASP A 151 17.07 -37.38 -35.40
N ARG A 152 15.91 -38.02 -35.59
CA ARG A 152 15.80 -39.28 -36.33
C ARG A 152 15.71 -38.95 -37.82
N ARG A 153 16.77 -38.37 -38.38
CA ARG A 153 16.99 -38.38 -39.83
C ARG A 153 18.46 -38.60 -40.12
N GLN A 154 18.70 -39.61 -40.96
CA GLN A 154 19.97 -40.05 -41.57
C GLN A 154 20.77 -41.01 -40.64
N THR A 155 21.08 -42.24 -41.03
CA THR A 155 21.56 -42.69 -42.35
C THR A 155 21.20 -44.14 -42.67
N ALA A 156 20.97 -44.37 -43.98
CA ALA A 156 21.04 -45.62 -44.76
C ALA A 156 20.04 -46.75 -44.46
#